data_AF-A0A7C6EP06-F1
#
_entry.id   AF-A0A7C6EP06-F1
#
_cell.length_a   1.000
_cell.length_b   1.000
_cell.length_c   1.000
_cell.angle_alpha   90.00
_cell.angle_beta   90.00
_cell.angle_gamma   90.00
#
_symmetry.space_group_name_H-M   'P 1'
#
loop_
_entity.id
_entity.type
_entity.pdbx_description
1 polymer ?
#
loop_
_entity_poly.entity_id
_entity_poly.type
_entity_poly.pdbx_seq_one_letter_code
_entity_poly.pdbx_strand_id
1 'polypeptide(L)'
;MRKRAVLLSWLWVILCAASILAIVPVARSIQRLVTKWAGRSAFGYFVLSNVVLFLGAMLWLLIFRLRVRRLSSYLCLAAVGFLYVYFTLKLWAHPEEAVHFLEYGLLSFLLFRALRHHFSDGTIYFSAFFLGSLVGIIDEIYQWITPNRYWDWRDVGLNALAVLLFQVALAFAIRPKGLSGWPAPRSFRFASLALATNLIFLGLCFSNTPARVASYSRLIPQLAFLQKEEIMHDFQKKKHDVPGIGLFISRLSLEEIKEIDQARGEELAAILREWANRPYEEFLRTFSAQKEPFLHEFRVRVFRRDQKLLEANKRLNGPKKEKAQLAAFRENLFLEKYFGRTLQASGYAWPPELVASLAPEIDPKAAYRSPVGAGFSPFQDERTLWLTILLLLLILVIANIIYGYCSPSRPQKRPERKPSPY
;
A
#
# COMPACT_ATOMS: atom_id res chain seq x y z
N MET A 1 24.67 24.62 21.74
CA MET A 1 23.62 23.67 22.18
C MET A 1 22.49 23.50 21.16
N ARG A 2 21.82 24.56 20.67
CA ARG A 2 20.69 24.44 19.70
C ARG A 2 21.04 23.70 18.39
N LYS A 3 22.20 23.99 17.78
CA LYS A 3 22.65 23.27 16.56
C LYS A 3 22.82 21.75 16.79
N ARG A 4 23.40 21.35 17.94
CA ARG A 4 23.56 19.93 18.30
C ARG A 4 22.21 19.23 18.45
N ALA A 5 21.24 19.87 19.12
CA ALA A 5 19.90 19.30 19.28
C ALA A 5 19.17 19.12 17.94
N VAL A 6 19.30 20.08 17.02
CA VAL A 6 18.75 19.98 15.65
C VAL A 6 19.39 18.82 14.90
N LEU A 7 20.72 18.75 14.89
CA LEU A 7 21.46 17.67 14.22
C LEU A 7 21.08 16.29 14.78
N LEU A 8 21.01 16.16 16.10
CA LEU A 8 20.59 14.91 16.74
C LEU A 8 19.15 14.54 16.36
N SER A 9 18.21 15.50 16.33
CA SER A 9 16.83 15.20 15.91
C SER A 9 16.74 14.67 14.48
N TRP A 10 17.49 15.26 13.55
CA TRP A 10 17.54 14.78 12.16
C TRP A 10 18.32 13.48 12.00
N LEU A 11 19.38 13.26 12.79
CA LEU A 11 20.09 11.99 12.81
C LEU A 11 19.14 10.84 13.17
N TRP A 12 18.28 11.01 14.17
CA TRP A 12 17.28 10.00 14.52
C TRP A 12 16.27 9.74 13.40
N VAL A 13 15.85 10.77 12.67
CA VAL A 13 14.99 10.60 11.47
C VAL A 13 15.72 9.77 10.42
N ILE A 14 16.98 10.11 10.13
CA ILE A 14 17.79 9.40 9.12
C ILE A 14 18.02 7.95 9.54
N LEU A 15 18.38 7.69 10.80
CA LEU A 15 18.58 6.34 11.31
C LEU A 15 17.31 5.50 11.24
N CYS A 16 16.15 6.08 11.58
CA CYS A 16 14.86 5.40 11.49
C CYS A 16 14.47 5.12 10.03
N ALA A 17 14.61 6.09 9.13
CA ALA A 17 14.34 5.87 7.71
C ALA A 17 15.31 4.82 7.11
N ALA A 18 16.60 4.90 7.46
CA ALA A 18 17.60 3.94 7.03
C ALA A 18 17.32 2.53 7.58
N SER A 19 16.82 2.40 8.81
CA SER A 19 16.45 1.08 9.36
C SER A 19 15.27 0.47 8.63
N ILE A 20 14.26 1.27 8.27
CA ILE A 20 13.11 0.80 7.46
C ILE A 20 13.62 0.26 6.13
N LEU A 21 14.44 1.04 5.41
CA LEU A 21 15.01 0.62 4.13
C LEU A 21 15.94 -0.60 4.28
N ALA A 22 16.72 -0.69 5.35
CA ALA A 22 17.61 -1.82 5.60
C ALA A 22 16.87 -3.14 5.87
N ILE A 23 15.62 -3.09 6.33
CA ILE A 23 14.78 -4.27 6.56
C ILE A 23 14.34 -4.92 5.24
N VAL A 24 14.10 -4.14 4.19
CA VAL A 24 13.58 -4.62 2.89
C VAL A 24 14.28 -5.88 2.34
N PRO A 25 15.62 -5.93 2.18
CA PRO A 25 16.30 -7.11 1.64
C PRO A 25 16.24 -8.33 2.56
N VAL A 26 16.11 -8.14 3.87
CA VAL A 26 16.12 -9.21 4.87
C VAL A 26 14.72 -9.61 5.37
N ALA A 27 13.68 -8.85 4.99
CA ALA A 27 12.32 -9.01 5.49
C ALA A 27 11.78 -10.43 5.28
N ARG A 28 12.02 -11.04 4.12
CA ARG A 28 11.60 -12.43 3.82
C ARG A 28 12.32 -13.46 4.70
N SER A 29 13.57 -13.20 5.08
CA SER A 29 14.33 -14.08 5.96
C SER A 29 13.82 -13.96 7.41
N ILE A 30 13.54 -12.74 7.87
CA ILE A 30 12.91 -12.48 9.16
C ILE A 30 11.52 -13.13 9.22
N GLN A 31 10.71 -12.96 8.18
CA GLN A 31 9.38 -13.57 8.08
C GLN A 31 9.44 -15.09 8.21
N ARG A 32 10.35 -15.75 7.47
CA ARG A 32 10.53 -17.21 7.54
C ARG A 32 10.98 -17.65 8.93
N LEU A 33 11.92 -16.93 9.54
CA LEU A 33 12.42 -17.24 10.87
C LEU A 33 11.30 -17.13 11.92
N VAL A 34 10.61 -15.99 11.99
CA VAL A 34 9.51 -15.78 12.94
C VAL A 34 8.39 -16.78 12.71
N THR A 35 8.03 -17.05 11.45
CA THR A 35 6.99 -18.04 11.12
C THR A 35 7.36 -19.44 11.61
N LYS A 36 8.63 -19.83 11.49
CA LYS A 36 9.11 -21.15 11.93
C LYS A 36 9.03 -21.31 13.46
N TRP A 37 9.37 -20.28 14.23
CA TRP A 37 9.47 -20.38 15.69
C TRP A 37 8.19 -20.00 16.44
N ALA A 38 7.46 -18.99 15.97
CA ALA A 38 6.34 -18.39 16.69
C ALA A 38 5.03 -18.37 15.87
N GLY A 39 5.06 -18.84 14.61
CA GLY A 39 3.96 -18.72 13.68
C GLY A 39 3.79 -17.31 13.11
N ARG A 40 3.04 -17.17 12.01
CA ARG A 40 2.82 -15.87 11.34
C ARG A 40 2.03 -14.88 12.21
N SER A 41 1.10 -15.37 13.03
CA SER A 41 0.28 -14.53 13.91
C SER A 41 1.11 -13.75 14.94
N ALA A 42 2.35 -14.18 15.22
CA ALA A 42 3.26 -13.47 16.12
C ALA A 42 3.49 -12.01 15.71
N PHE A 43 3.56 -11.71 14.40
CA PHE A 43 3.68 -10.33 13.91
C PHE A 43 2.48 -9.48 14.33
N GLY A 44 1.26 -10.00 14.15
CA GLY A 44 0.03 -9.31 14.49
C GLY A 44 -0.09 -9.05 15.99
N TYR A 45 0.22 -10.06 16.81
CA TYR A 45 0.26 -9.90 18.27
C TYR A 45 1.33 -8.92 18.71
N PHE A 46 2.53 -8.96 18.12
CA PHE A 46 3.59 -8.00 18.41
C PHE A 46 3.13 -6.55 18.16
N VAL A 47 2.47 -6.29 17.03
CA VAL A 47 1.92 -4.97 16.72
C VAL A 47 0.84 -4.57 17.72
N LEU A 48 -0.14 -5.45 17.99
CA LEU A 48 -1.21 -5.16 18.95
C LEU A 48 -0.68 -4.87 20.36
N SER A 49 0.29 -5.66 20.84
CA SER A 49 0.93 -5.44 22.15
C SER A 49 1.63 -4.08 22.20
N ASN A 50 2.38 -3.71 21.16
CA ASN A 50 3.02 -2.38 21.09
C ASN A 50 1.99 -1.24 21.03
N VAL A 51 0.89 -1.41 20.30
CA VAL A 51 -0.22 -0.43 20.27
C VAL A 51 -0.83 -0.26 21.65
N VAL A 52 -1.11 -1.35 22.38
CA VAL A 52 -1.64 -1.29 23.75
C VAL A 52 -0.68 -0.58 24.70
N LEU A 53 0.61 -0.94 24.66
CA LEU A 53 1.64 -0.30 25.49
C LEU A 53 1.76 1.19 25.17
N PHE A 54 1.76 1.55 23.89
CA PHE A 54 1.83 2.94 23.46
C PHE A 54 0.60 3.75 23.89
N LEU A 55 -0.61 3.20 23.71
CA LEU A 55 -1.85 3.85 24.16
C LEU A 55 -1.86 4.01 25.68
N GLY A 56 -1.41 3.01 26.44
CA GLY A 56 -1.24 3.09 27.88
C GLY A 56 -0.27 4.19 28.29
N ALA A 57 0.90 4.27 27.63
CA ALA A 57 1.88 5.33 27.86
C ALA A 57 1.34 6.73 27.51
N MET A 58 0.58 6.86 26.42
CA MET A 58 -0.05 8.13 26.03
C MET A 58 -1.16 8.54 27.00
N LEU A 59 -2.00 7.60 27.45
CA LEU A 59 -3.01 7.88 28.48
C LEU A 59 -2.34 8.31 29.78
N TRP A 60 -1.29 7.62 30.21
CA TRP A 60 -0.53 8.00 31.39
C TRP A 60 0.08 9.40 31.23
N LEU A 61 0.66 9.71 30.06
CA LEU A 61 1.19 11.03 29.74
C LEU A 61 0.11 12.12 29.82
N LEU A 62 -1.07 11.88 29.23
CA LEU A 62 -2.17 12.84 29.22
C LEU A 62 -2.72 13.09 30.64
N ILE A 63 -2.91 12.03 31.43
CA ILE A 63 -3.53 12.10 32.76
C ILE A 63 -2.54 12.67 33.79
N PHE A 64 -1.35 12.09 33.90
CA PHE A 64 -0.46 12.36 35.04
C PHE A 64 0.57 13.45 34.75
N ARG A 65 1.14 13.49 33.54
CA ARG A 65 2.19 14.45 33.18
C ARG A 65 1.63 15.75 32.63
N LEU A 66 0.74 15.67 31.64
CA LEU A 66 0.15 16.84 30.98
C LEU A 66 -1.13 17.34 31.66
N ARG A 67 -1.73 16.52 32.53
CA ARG A 67 -2.95 16.83 33.30
C ARG A 67 -4.07 17.37 32.41
N VAL A 68 -4.26 16.76 31.25
CA VAL A 68 -5.26 17.16 30.25
C VAL A 68 -6.66 16.76 30.75
N ARG A 69 -7.55 17.73 30.94
CA ARG A 69 -8.94 17.47 31.37
C ARG A 69 -9.97 17.42 30.23
N ARG A 70 -9.53 17.61 28.98
CA ARG A 70 -10.44 17.71 27.83
C ARG A 70 -10.81 16.33 27.30
N LEU A 71 -12.11 16.00 27.32
CA LEU A 71 -12.63 14.73 26.81
C LEU A 71 -12.26 14.47 25.34
N SER A 72 -12.24 15.51 24.51
CA SER A 72 -11.88 15.38 23.09
C SER A 72 -10.48 14.84 22.84
N SER A 73 -9.52 15.07 23.76
CA SER A 73 -8.18 14.48 23.65
C SER A 73 -8.21 12.97 23.85
N TYR A 74 -9.01 12.48 24.80
CA TYR A 74 -9.17 11.05 25.08
C TYR A 74 -9.96 10.36 23.97
N LEU A 75 -11.03 10.98 23.47
CA LEU A 75 -11.79 10.46 22.34
C LEU A 75 -10.94 10.38 21.07
N CYS A 76 -10.11 11.40 20.81
CA CYS A 76 -9.17 11.36 19.69
C CYS A 76 -8.15 10.22 19.84
N LEU A 77 -7.56 10.06 21.02
CA LEU A 77 -6.61 8.98 21.28
C LEU A 77 -7.28 7.59 21.13
N ALA A 78 -8.51 7.44 21.64
CA ALA A 78 -9.29 6.22 21.50
C ALA A 78 -9.64 5.93 20.03
N ALA A 79 -10.04 6.95 19.26
CA ALA A 79 -10.32 6.80 17.83
C ALA A 79 -9.08 6.39 17.03
N VAL A 80 -7.93 7.05 17.29
CA VAL A 80 -6.66 6.66 16.64
C VAL A 80 -6.25 5.25 17.05
N GLY A 81 -6.34 4.91 18.34
CA GLY A 81 -6.05 3.55 18.84
C GLY A 81 -6.95 2.50 18.20
N PHE A 82 -8.25 2.78 18.09
CA PHE A 82 -9.21 1.92 17.41
C PHE A 82 -8.82 1.69 15.95
N LEU A 83 -8.44 2.74 15.21
CA LEU A 83 -8.02 2.60 13.81
C LEU A 83 -6.76 1.75 13.67
N TYR A 84 -5.75 1.93 14.53
CA TYR A 84 -4.56 1.08 14.56
C TYR A 84 -4.93 -0.40 14.78
N VAL A 85 -5.78 -0.69 15.77
CA VAL A 85 -6.25 -2.07 16.04
C VAL A 85 -7.05 -2.61 14.86
N TYR A 86 -8.01 -1.84 14.33
CA TYR A 86 -8.86 -2.22 13.22
C TYR A 86 -8.05 -2.57 11.97
N PHE A 87 -7.10 -1.73 11.56
CA PHE A 87 -6.27 -2.00 10.39
C PHE A 87 -5.31 -3.16 10.63
N THR A 88 -4.74 -3.30 11.84
CA THR A 88 -3.92 -4.47 12.20
C THR A 88 -4.71 -5.77 12.07
N LEU A 89 -5.96 -5.81 12.56
CA LEU A 89 -6.84 -6.97 12.44
C LEU A 89 -7.30 -7.21 10.99
N LYS A 90 -7.48 -6.14 10.21
CA LYS A 90 -7.79 -6.26 8.78
C LYS A 90 -6.64 -6.90 8.00
N LEU A 91 -5.40 -6.69 8.43
CA LEU A 91 -4.20 -7.28 7.86
C LEU A 91 -3.86 -8.66 8.46
N TRP A 92 -4.75 -9.30 9.23
CA TRP A 92 -4.43 -10.58 9.89
C TRP A 92 -4.10 -11.74 8.94
N ALA A 93 -4.48 -11.64 7.66
CA ALA A 93 -4.06 -12.57 6.62
C ALA A 93 -2.57 -12.44 6.26
N HIS A 94 -2.02 -11.23 6.40
CA HIS A 94 -0.64 -10.86 6.13
C HIS A 94 -0.12 -10.00 7.30
N PRO A 95 -0.07 -10.58 8.52
CA PRO A 95 0.15 -9.80 9.75
C PRO A 95 1.51 -9.11 9.78
N GLU A 96 2.49 -9.58 9.00
CA GLU A 96 3.77 -8.90 8.79
C GLU A 96 3.63 -7.47 8.22
N GLU A 97 2.61 -7.20 7.38
CA GLU A 97 2.35 -5.88 6.81
C GLU A 97 1.96 -4.87 7.90
N ALA A 98 1.38 -5.34 9.02
CA ALA A 98 0.99 -4.47 10.12
C ALA A 98 2.19 -3.85 10.87
N VAL A 99 3.41 -4.37 10.70
CA VAL A 99 4.62 -3.81 11.32
C VAL A 99 4.89 -2.38 10.84
N HIS A 100 4.50 -2.07 9.60
CA HIS A 100 4.62 -0.74 9.00
C HIS A 100 3.93 0.35 9.84
N PHE A 101 2.81 0.02 10.52
CA PHE A 101 2.14 0.96 11.41
C PHE A 101 3.04 1.46 12.55
N LEU A 102 3.90 0.59 13.09
CA LEU A 102 4.84 0.94 14.14
C LEU A 102 6.02 1.77 13.58
N GLU A 103 6.60 1.32 12.47
CA GLU A 103 7.74 1.96 11.83
C GLU A 103 7.43 3.39 11.39
N TYR A 104 6.35 3.55 10.62
CA TYR A 104 5.93 4.84 10.10
C TYR A 104 5.28 5.73 11.17
N GLY A 105 4.68 5.13 12.21
CA GLY A 105 4.25 5.86 13.40
C GLY A 105 5.44 6.49 14.16
N LEU A 106 6.51 5.71 14.37
CA LEU A 106 7.76 6.20 14.99
C LEU A 106 8.44 7.26 14.12
N LEU A 107 8.55 7.03 12.81
CA LEU A 107 9.10 8.00 11.86
C LEU A 107 8.31 9.32 11.91
N SER A 108 6.99 9.25 11.95
CA SER A 108 6.08 10.40 12.07
C SER A 108 6.37 11.24 13.32
N PHE A 109 6.57 10.58 14.48
CA PHE A 109 6.99 11.25 15.71
C PHE A 109 8.34 11.97 15.57
N LEU A 110 9.34 11.27 15.02
CA LEU A 110 10.69 11.80 14.88
C LEU A 110 10.74 12.99 13.92
N LEU A 111 10.00 12.92 12.81
CA LEU A 111 9.82 14.03 11.87
C LEU A 111 9.20 15.25 12.55
N PHE A 112 8.12 15.06 13.30
CA PHE A 112 7.51 16.15 14.07
C PHE A 112 8.51 16.78 15.04
N ARG A 113 9.29 15.97 15.77
CA ARG A 113 10.31 16.46 16.71
C ARG A 113 11.42 17.25 16.00
N ALA A 114 11.86 16.80 14.82
CA ALA A 114 12.90 17.46 14.05
C ALA A 114 12.40 18.78 13.42
N LEU A 115 11.18 18.79 12.89
CA LEU A 115 10.57 19.97 12.27
C LEU A 115 10.20 21.06 13.27
N ARG A 116 9.94 20.72 14.54
CA ARG A 116 9.67 21.70 15.62
C ARG A 116 10.79 22.72 15.79
N HIS A 117 12.03 22.36 15.45
CA HIS A 117 13.15 23.30 15.55
C HIS A 117 13.09 24.41 14.50
N HIS A 118 12.34 24.18 13.42
CA HIS A 118 12.27 25.04 12.24
C HIS A 118 10.92 25.77 12.13
N PHE A 119 9.82 25.13 12.56
CA PHE A 119 8.46 25.66 12.44
C PHE A 119 7.75 25.69 13.79
N SER A 120 6.97 26.75 14.02
CA SER A 120 6.18 26.98 15.24
C SER A 120 4.68 27.10 14.96
N ASP A 121 4.23 26.67 13.79
CA ASP A 121 2.84 26.78 13.34
C ASP A 121 2.29 25.41 12.88
N GLY A 122 1.00 25.36 12.55
CA GLY A 122 0.29 24.12 12.23
C GLY A 122 0.78 23.39 10.98
N THR A 123 1.53 24.02 10.08
CA THR A 123 2.09 23.36 8.89
C THR A 123 3.08 22.24 9.22
N ILE A 124 3.58 22.18 10.45
CA ILE A 124 4.44 21.11 10.94
C ILE A 124 3.81 19.73 10.75
N TYR A 125 2.49 19.59 10.98
CA TYR A 125 1.79 18.32 10.87
C TYR A 125 1.71 17.85 9.41
N PHE A 126 1.39 18.78 8.50
CA PHE A 126 1.37 18.51 7.06
C PHE A 126 2.77 18.23 6.52
N SER A 127 3.77 18.99 6.97
CA SER A 127 5.17 18.79 6.59
C SER A 127 5.68 17.41 7.03
N ALA A 128 5.39 17.01 8.28
CA ALA A 128 5.74 15.69 8.79
C ALA A 128 4.99 14.59 8.02
N PHE A 129 3.70 14.79 7.72
CA PHE A 129 2.92 13.87 6.91
C PHE A 129 3.53 13.68 5.52
N PHE A 130 3.78 14.75 4.76
CA PHE A 130 4.31 14.64 3.41
C PHE A 130 5.74 14.09 3.38
N LEU A 131 6.60 14.43 4.36
CA LEU A 131 7.93 13.81 4.44
C LEU A 131 7.86 12.32 4.78
N GLY A 132 7.01 11.93 5.73
CA GLY A 132 6.83 10.52 6.09
C GLY A 132 6.25 9.70 4.93
N SER A 133 5.26 10.24 4.23
CA SER A 133 4.70 9.63 3.01
C SER A 133 5.74 9.52 1.90
N LEU A 134 6.63 10.50 1.75
CA LEU A 134 7.72 10.44 0.78
C LEU A 134 8.70 9.31 1.09
N VAL A 135 9.05 9.11 2.38
CA VAL A 135 9.84 7.94 2.79
C VAL A 135 9.09 6.66 2.47
N GLY A 136 7.77 6.62 2.69
CA GLY A 136 6.90 5.50 2.32
C GLY A 136 6.92 5.15 0.84
N ILE A 137 6.90 6.16 -0.04
CA ILE A 137 7.02 5.95 -1.48
C ILE A 137 8.42 5.44 -1.84
N ILE A 138 9.48 6.00 -1.23
CA ILE A 138 10.86 5.57 -1.48
C ILE A 138 11.10 4.12 -1.03
N ASP A 139 10.53 3.73 0.11
CA ASP A 139 10.55 2.35 0.60
C ASP A 139 9.92 1.40 -0.42
N GLU A 140 8.72 1.70 -0.90
CA GLU A 140 8.07 0.87 -1.92
C GLU A 140 8.86 0.84 -3.25
N ILE A 141 9.49 1.95 -3.65
CA ILE A 141 10.37 1.97 -4.83
C ILE A 141 11.56 1.04 -4.60
N TYR A 142 12.15 1.08 -3.41
CA TYR A 142 13.27 0.22 -3.05
C TYR A 142 12.86 -1.25 -2.96
N GLN A 143 11.67 -1.55 -2.44
CA GLN A 143 11.09 -2.88 -2.47
C GLN A 143 10.89 -3.38 -3.92
N TRP A 144 10.39 -2.54 -4.83
CA TRP A 144 10.23 -2.93 -6.23
C TRP A 144 11.55 -3.28 -6.92
N ILE A 145 12.64 -2.56 -6.62
CA ILE A 145 13.97 -2.85 -7.19
C ILE A 145 14.60 -4.06 -6.51
N THR A 146 14.17 -4.42 -5.30
CA THR A 146 14.74 -5.53 -4.54
C THR A 146 14.18 -6.87 -5.03
N PRO A 147 15.05 -7.84 -5.40
CA PRO A 147 14.59 -9.16 -5.83
C PRO A 147 13.72 -9.87 -4.78
N ASN A 148 12.65 -10.53 -5.22
CA ASN A 148 11.65 -11.26 -4.41
C ASN A 148 10.76 -10.37 -3.51
N ARG A 149 10.74 -9.07 -3.79
CA ARG A 149 9.82 -8.10 -3.21
C ARG A 149 8.91 -7.56 -4.32
N TYR A 150 7.77 -7.04 -3.90
CA TYR A 150 6.65 -6.69 -4.78
C TYR A 150 6.29 -5.25 -4.46
N TRP A 151 5.98 -4.46 -5.49
CA TRP A 151 5.40 -3.13 -5.31
C TRP A 151 3.92 -3.27 -4.92
N ASP A 152 3.45 -2.56 -3.90
CA ASP A 152 2.03 -2.49 -3.59
C ASP A 152 1.54 -1.07 -3.26
N TRP A 153 0.56 -0.59 -4.04
CA TRP A 153 -0.11 0.69 -3.77
C TRP A 153 -0.82 0.72 -2.42
N ARG A 154 -1.21 -0.45 -1.89
CA ARG A 154 -1.78 -0.57 -0.55
C ARG A 154 -0.74 -0.22 0.51
N ASP A 155 0.50 -0.64 0.34
CA ASP A 155 1.58 -0.40 1.31
C ASP A 155 1.99 1.08 1.30
N VAL A 156 2.06 1.72 0.14
CA VAL A 156 2.18 3.20 0.04
C VAL A 156 1.09 3.89 0.87
N GLY A 157 -0.16 3.44 0.73
CA GLY A 157 -1.31 3.98 1.46
C GLY A 157 -1.26 3.70 2.97
N LEU A 158 -0.85 2.50 3.40
CA LEU A 158 -0.72 2.12 4.80
C LEU A 158 0.40 2.91 5.49
N ASN A 159 1.55 3.08 4.83
CA ASN A 159 2.67 3.89 5.30
C ASN A 159 2.21 5.34 5.54
N ALA A 160 1.55 5.95 4.54
CA ALA A 160 1.00 7.29 4.67
C ALA A 160 -0.07 7.38 5.79
N LEU A 161 -0.96 6.40 5.88
CA LEU A 161 -1.99 6.36 6.91
C LEU A 161 -1.40 6.28 8.32
N ALA A 162 -0.37 5.47 8.54
CA ALA A 162 0.33 5.38 9.82
C ALA A 162 0.93 6.74 10.22
N VAL A 163 1.57 7.43 9.27
CA VAL A 163 2.10 8.79 9.51
C VAL A 163 0.97 9.75 9.87
N LEU A 164 -0.13 9.74 9.10
CA LEU A 164 -1.29 10.61 9.31
C LEU A 164 -1.93 10.40 10.69
N LEU A 165 -2.22 9.16 11.06
CA LEU A 165 -2.86 8.84 12.34
C LEU A 165 -2.02 9.32 13.51
N PHE A 166 -0.70 9.18 13.43
CA PHE A 166 0.20 9.69 14.46
C PHE A 166 0.21 11.24 14.51
N GLN A 167 0.21 11.92 13.36
CA GLN A 167 0.10 13.39 13.32
C GLN A 167 -1.24 13.87 13.87
N VAL A 168 -2.34 13.16 13.62
CA VAL A 168 -3.67 13.43 14.20
C VAL A 168 -3.64 13.29 15.72
N ALA A 169 -3.03 12.22 16.26
CA ALA A 169 -2.85 12.06 17.70
C ALA A 169 -2.03 13.21 18.32
N LEU A 170 -0.94 13.62 17.68
CA LEU A 170 -0.15 14.77 18.12
C LEU A 170 -0.97 16.07 18.10
N ALA A 171 -1.69 16.33 17.00
CA ALA A 171 -2.42 17.57 16.78
C ALA A 171 -3.65 17.71 17.70
N PHE A 172 -4.40 16.63 17.92
CA PHE A 172 -5.71 16.71 18.56
C PHE A 172 -5.79 16.04 19.93
N ALA A 173 -5.00 15.00 20.20
CA ALA A 173 -4.91 14.39 21.53
C ALA A 173 -3.89 15.12 22.42
N ILE A 174 -2.63 15.19 21.99
CA ILE A 174 -1.53 15.74 22.80
C ILE A 174 -1.53 17.26 22.81
N ARG A 175 -1.73 17.91 21.65
CA ARG A 175 -1.74 19.38 21.49
C ARG A 175 -0.51 20.06 22.09
N PRO A 176 0.69 19.78 21.56
CA PRO A 176 1.92 20.32 22.11
C PRO A 176 1.92 21.86 22.16
N LYS A 177 2.34 22.42 23.30
CA LYS A 177 2.48 23.87 23.50
C LYS A 177 3.57 24.45 22.58
N GLY A 178 3.43 25.73 22.22
CA GLY A 178 4.39 26.46 21.39
C GLY A 178 4.13 26.35 19.87
N LEU A 179 3.05 25.66 19.47
CA LEU A 179 2.50 25.72 18.13
C LEU A 179 1.32 26.70 18.14
N SER A 180 1.50 27.87 17.54
CA SER A 180 0.46 28.90 17.52
C SER A 180 0.67 29.85 16.36
N GLY A 181 -0.44 30.35 15.82
CA GLY A 181 -0.44 31.38 14.79
C GLY A 181 -0.72 30.82 13.41
N TRP A 182 -0.88 31.76 12.48
CA TRP A 182 -1.07 31.46 11.06
C TRP A 182 0.22 30.86 10.47
N PRO A 183 0.11 29.98 9.46
CA PRO A 183 1.26 29.45 8.74
C PRO A 183 2.27 30.53 8.37
N ALA A 184 3.55 30.35 8.67
CA ALA A 184 4.55 31.26 8.11
C ALA A 184 4.70 30.98 6.59
N PRO A 185 4.96 31.99 5.73
CA PRO A 185 5.21 31.74 4.30
C PRO A 185 6.31 30.71 4.04
N ARG A 186 7.35 30.70 4.88
CA ARG A 186 8.44 29.73 4.80
C ARG A 186 7.97 28.29 5.08
N SER A 187 7.14 28.10 6.10
CA SER A 187 6.67 26.77 6.50
C SER A 187 5.59 26.24 5.57
N PHE A 188 4.73 27.14 5.05
CA PHE A 188 3.79 26.83 3.97
C PHE A 188 4.51 26.40 2.69
N ARG A 189 5.51 27.16 2.24
CA ARG A 189 6.36 26.81 1.08
C ARG A 189 7.01 25.43 1.24
N PHE A 190 7.51 25.14 2.43
CA PHE A 190 8.12 23.84 2.72
C PHE A 190 7.09 22.69 2.60
N ALA A 191 5.91 22.84 3.21
CA ALA A 191 4.84 21.86 3.10
C ALA A 191 4.38 21.67 1.65
N SER A 192 4.24 22.76 0.89
CA SER A 192 3.88 22.71 -0.53
C SER A 192 4.94 22.01 -1.38
N LEU A 193 6.23 22.25 -1.13
CA LEU A 193 7.32 21.56 -1.82
C LEU A 193 7.33 20.06 -1.48
N ALA A 194 7.11 19.70 -0.22
CA ALA A 194 7.02 18.31 0.19
C ALA A 194 5.82 17.61 -0.49
N LEU A 195 4.66 18.25 -0.56
CA LEU A 195 3.50 17.74 -1.31
C LEU A 195 3.79 17.62 -2.80
N ALA A 196 4.36 18.65 -3.44
CA ALA A 196 4.73 18.63 -4.85
C ALA A 196 5.67 17.46 -5.16
N THR A 197 6.65 17.21 -4.29
CA THR A 197 7.58 16.09 -4.40
C THR A 197 6.83 14.75 -4.35
N ASN A 198 5.90 14.58 -3.41
CA ASN A 198 5.06 13.37 -3.34
C ASN A 198 4.25 13.18 -4.63
N LEU A 199 3.59 14.24 -5.13
CA LEU A 199 2.79 14.18 -6.36
C LEU A 199 3.63 13.76 -7.56
N ILE A 200 4.84 14.32 -7.71
CA ILE A 200 5.76 13.97 -8.78
C ILE A 200 6.22 12.51 -8.66
N PHE A 201 6.64 12.07 -7.46
CA PHE A 201 7.07 10.69 -7.25
C PHE A 201 5.95 9.68 -7.49
N LEU A 202 4.74 9.94 -7.00
CA LEU A 202 3.56 9.12 -7.30
C LEU A 202 3.29 9.10 -8.81
N GLY A 203 3.32 10.27 -9.46
CA GLY A 203 3.18 10.40 -10.90
C GLY A 203 4.17 9.53 -11.67
N LEU A 204 5.44 9.56 -11.27
CA LEU A 204 6.52 8.73 -11.82
C LEU A 204 6.29 7.22 -11.58
N CYS A 205 5.82 6.83 -10.39
CA CYS A 205 5.52 5.42 -10.08
C CYS A 205 4.33 4.89 -10.90
N PHE A 206 3.24 5.65 -11.01
CA PHE A 206 2.11 5.32 -11.90
C PHE A 206 2.54 5.29 -13.38
N SER A 207 3.47 6.15 -13.73
CA SER A 207 4.10 6.24 -15.04
C SER A 207 5.06 5.08 -15.32
N ASN A 208 5.52 4.32 -14.32
CA ASN A 208 6.50 3.25 -14.54
C ASN A 208 5.83 1.97 -15.10
N THR A 209 5.29 2.09 -16.31
CA THR A 209 4.60 1.04 -17.04
C THR A 209 5.57 0.01 -17.63
N PRO A 210 5.10 -1.19 -18.00
CA PRO A 210 5.95 -2.21 -18.64
C PRO A 210 6.70 -1.72 -19.87
N ALA A 211 6.03 -0.95 -20.73
CA ALA A 211 6.63 -0.36 -21.91
C ALA A 211 7.77 0.61 -21.54
N ARG A 212 7.61 1.36 -20.45
CA ARG A 212 8.64 2.28 -19.96
C ARG A 212 9.81 1.52 -19.35
N VAL A 213 9.54 0.49 -18.55
CA VAL A 213 10.54 -0.44 -18.01
C VAL A 213 11.37 -1.06 -19.13
N ALA A 214 10.72 -1.59 -20.16
CA ALA A 214 11.39 -2.13 -21.33
C ALA A 214 12.23 -1.08 -22.06
N SER A 215 11.78 0.17 -22.12
CA SER A 215 12.50 1.26 -22.79
C SER A 215 13.80 1.62 -22.09
N TYR A 216 13.79 1.89 -20.77
CA TYR A 216 15.03 2.27 -20.08
C TYR A 216 15.95 1.07 -19.80
N SER A 217 15.43 -0.16 -19.69
CA SER A 217 16.27 -1.34 -19.54
C SER A 217 17.00 -1.74 -20.82
N ARG A 218 16.53 -1.32 -22.00
CA ARG A 218 17.31 -1.38 -23.26
C ARG A 218 18.51 -0.45 -23.23
N LEU A 219 18.37 0.72 -22.61
CA LEU A 219 19.44 1.72 -22.49
C LEU A 219 20.43 1.38 -21.36
N ILE A 220 19.94 0.77 -20.29
CA ILE A 220 20.72 0.41 -19.10
C ILE A 220 20.56 -1.10 -18.85
N PRO A 221 21.43 -1.95 -19.43
CA PRO A 221 21.30 -3.41 -19.34
C PRO A 221 21.28 -3.96 -17.90
N GLN A 222 21.91 -3.27 -16.95
CA GLN A 222 21.87 -3.63 -15.53
C GLN A 222 20.45 -3.61 -14.94
N LEU A 223 19.52 -2.90 -15.58
CA LEU A 223 18.10 -2.81 -15.19
C LEU A 223 17.22 -3.86 -15.88
N ALA A 224 17.77 -4.74 -16.73
CA ALA A 224 16.99 -5.74 -17.46
C ALA A 224 16.27 -6.75 -16.54
N PHE A 225 16.77 -6.95 -15.31
CA PHE A 225 16.08 -7.80 -14.34
C PHE A 225 14.70 -7.25 -13.95
N LEU A 226 14.49 -5.93 -14.01
CA LEU A 226 13.21 -5.29 -13.66
C LEU A 226 12.07 -5.68 -14.61
N GLN A 227 12.35 -6.14 -15.83
CA GLN A 227 11.33 -6.70 -16.73
C GLN A 227 10.75 -8.03 -16.23
N LYS A 228 11.44 -8.70 -15.28
CA LYS A 228 11.01 -9.94 -14.64
C LYS A 228 10.31 -9.69 -13.31
N GLU A 229 10.44 -8.49 -12.74
CA GLU A 229 9.83 -8.13 -11.47
C GLU A 229 8.39 -7.66 -11.67
N GLU A 230 7.69 -7.46 -10.55
CA GLU A 230 6.33 -6.95 -10.55
C GLU A 230 6.19 -5.58 -11.20
N ILE A 231 4.97 -5.32 -11.64
CA ILE A 231 4.64 -4.09 -12.35
C ILE A 231 4.13 -3.07 -11.36
N MET A 232 4.77 -1.90 -11.32
CA MET A 232 4.29 -0.80 -10.51
C MET A 232 2.89 -0.37 -10.93
N HIS A 233 2.67 -0.15 -12.22
CA HIS A 233 1.35 0.22 -12.73
C HIS A 233 1.14 -0.15 -14.21
N ASP A 234 -0.13 -0.33 -14.59
CA ASP A 234 -0.52 -0.59 -15.97
C ASP A 234 -1.90 0.03 -16.25
N PHE A 235 -1.93 1.00 -17.16
CA PHE A 235 -3.14 1.70 -17.60
C PHE A 235 -3.98 0.87 -18.59
N GLN A 236 -3.44 -0.20 -19.19
CA GLN A 236 -4.08 -0.93 -20.29
C GLN A 236 -5.10 -1.99 -19.82
N LYS A 237 -5.62 -1.88 -18.60
CA LYS A 237 -6.53 -2.87 -18.02
C LYS A 237 -7.94 -2.71 -18.60
N LYS A 238 -8.40 -3.73 -19.33
CA LYS A 238 -9.74 -3.82 -19.90
C LYS A 238 -10.69 -4.45 -18.87
N LYS A 239 -11.89 -3.87 -18.75
CA LYS A 239 -12.99 -4.36 -17.91
C LYS A 239 -14.06 -4.95 -18.82
N HIS A 240 -14.44 -6.19 -18.58
CA HIS A 240 -15.41 -6.92 -19.39
C HIS A 240 -16.55 -7.41 -18.51
N ASP A 241 -17.76 -6.89 -18.73
CA ASP A 241 -18.94 -7.45 -18.09
C ASP A 241 -19.33 -8.73 -18.84
N VAL A 242 -19.27 -9.87 -18.15
CA VAL A 242 -19.57 -11.17 -18.74
C VAL A 242 -20.97 -11.60 -18.28
N PRO A 243 -21.95 -11.62 -19.19
CA PRO A 243 -23.34 -11.92 -18.85
C PRO A 243 -23.46 -13.24 -18.08
N GLY A 244 -24.16 -13.17 -16.96
CA GLY A 244 -24.43 -14.33 -16.10
C GLY A 244 -23.22 -14.83 -15.29
N ILE A 245 -22.05 -14.19 -15.36
CA ILE A 245 -20.85 -14.55 -14.57
C ILE A 245 -20.38 -13.37 -13.69
N GLY A 246 -20.22 -12.19 -14.28
CA GLY A 246 -19.80 -10.97 -13.58
C GLY A 246 -18.66 -10.23 -14.27
N LEU A 247 -18.01 -9.32 -13.54
CA LEU A 247 -16.98 -8.44 -14.08
C LEU A 247 -15.60 -9.12 -14.12
N PHE A 248 -15.11 -9.31 -15.33
CA PHE A 248 -13.77 -9.81 -15.65
C PHE A 248 -12.82 -8.65 -15.93
N ILE A 249 -11.61 -8.68 -15.37
CA ILE A 249 -10.60 -7.64 -15.58
C ILE A 249 -9.33 -8.31 -16.08
N SER A 250 -8.82 -7.86 -17.21
CA SER A 250 -7.63 -8.40 -17.84
C SER A 250 -6.87 -7.32 -18.61
N ARG A 251 -5.63 -7.62 -19.00
CA ARG A 251 -4.87 -6.81 -19.97
C ARG A 251 -5.23 -7.19 -21.39
N LEU A 252 -5.61 -8.44 -21.59
CA LEU A 252 -6.06 -8.98 -22.86
C LEU A 252 -7.56 -8.76 -22.98
N SER A 253 -8.05 -8.51 -24.19
CA SER A 253 -9.48 -8.59 -24.46
C SER A 253 -9.94 -10.04 -24.41
N LEU A 254 -11.25 -10.23 -24.26
CA LEU A 254 -11.81 -11.58 -24.25
C LEU A 254 -11.58 -12.31 -25.59
N GLU A 255 -11.53 -11.58 -26.69
CA GLU A 255 -11.20 -12.08 -28.02
C GLU A 255 -9.73 -12.54 -28.07
N GLU A 256 -8.78 -11.70 -27.62
CA GLU A 256 -7.36 -12.04 -27.56
C GLU A 256 -7.12 -13.30 -26.71
N ILE A 257 -7.80 -13.42 -25.55
CA ILE A 257 -7.68 -14.60 -24.69
C ILE A 257 -8.18 -15.85 -25.44
N LYS A 258 -9.33 -15.78 -26.11
CA LYS A 258 -9.88 -16.92 -26.87
C LYS A 258 -8.97 -17.31 -28.02
N GLU A 259 -8.45 -16.35 -28.77
CA GLU A 259 -7.53 -16.60 -29.88
C GLU A 259 -6.26 -17.31 -29.40
N ILE A 260 -5.68 -16.85 -28.29
CA ILE A 260 -4.51 -17.49 -27.69
C ILE A 260 -4.83 -18.90 -27.19
N ASP A 261 -5.95 -19.09 -26.48
CA ASP A 261 -6.38 -20.42 -25.99
C ASP A 261 -6.63 -21.39 -27.15
N GLN A 262 -7.18 -20.89 -28.26
CA GLN A 262 -7.40 -21.68 -29.47
C GLN A 262 -6.10 -22.04 -30.17
N ALA A 263 -5.19 -21.08 -30.35
CA ALA A 263 -3.96 -21.27 -31.10
C ALA A 263 -2.88 -22.03 -30.33
N ARG A 264 -2.75 -21.78 -29.02
CA ARG A 264 -1.63 -22.24 -28.18
C ARG A 264 -2.06 -23.03 -26.94
N GLY A 265 -3.35 -23.30 -26.73
CA GLY A 265 -3.83 -23.86 -25.46
C GLY A 265 -3.16 -25.16 -25.00
N GLU A 266 -2.83 -26.06 -25.93
CA GLU A 266 -2.13 -27.31 -25.60
C GLU A 266 -0.65 -27.10 -25.21
N GLU A 267 0.04 -26.22 -25.93
CA GLU A 267 1.42 -25.80 -25.64
C GLU A 267 1.49 -25.18 -24.23
N LEU A 268 0.59 -24.23 -23.96
CA LEU A 268 0.52 -23.53 -22.68
C LEU A 268 0.13 -24.48 -21.54
N ALA A 269 -0.75 -25.45 -21.81
CA ALA A 269 -1.09 -26.50 -20.86
C ALA A 269 0.11 -27.42 -20.54
N ALA A 270 0.97 -27.72 -21.51
CA ALA A 270 2.18 -28.51 -21.27
C ALA A 270 3.14 -27.79 -20.29
N ILE A 271 3.33 -26.48 -20.49
CA ILE A 271 4.09 -25.63 -19.57
C ILE A 271 3.48 -25.70 -18.16
N LEU A 272 2.16 -25.55 -18.05
CA LEU A 272 1.46 -25.60 -16.77
C LEU A 272 1.63 -26.95 -16.04
N ARG A 273 1.61 -28.08 -16.77
CA ARG A 273 1.85 -29.41 -16.19
C ARG A 273 3.30 -29.58 -15.72
N GLU A 274 4.27 -29.13 -16.50
CA GLU A 274 5.70 -29.17 -16.12
C GLU A 274 5.96 -28.35 -14.85
N TRP A 275 5.25 -27.23 -14.69
CA TRP A 275 5.39 -26.33 -13.56
C TRP A 275 4.46 -26.62 -12.39
N ALA A 276 3.65 -27.68 -12.44
CA ALA A 276 2.64 -27.97 -11.42
C ALA A 276 3.24 -28.16 -10.02
N ASN A 277 4.44 -28.75 -9.93
CA ASN A 277 5.14 -29.05 -8.68
C ASN A 277 6.18 -27.98 -8.28
N ARG A 278 6.34 -26.91 -9.08
CA ARG A 278 7.29 -25.84 -8.78
C ARG A 278 6.64 -24.76 -7.91
N PRO A 279 7.43 -23.98 -7.14
CA PRO A 279 6.91 -22.88 -6.35
C PRO A 279 6.11 -21.88 -7.20
N TYR A 280 4.94 -21.48 -6.70
CA TYR A 280 4.04 -20.56 -7.40
C TYR A 280 4.71 -19.21 -7.70
N GLU A 281 5.53 -18.71 -6.77
CA GLU A 281 6.27 -17.46 -6.93
C GLU A 281 7.31 -17.54 -8.06
N GLU A 282 7.93 -18.70 -8.25
CA GLU A 282 8.89 -18.92 -9.34
C GLU A 282 8.20 -18.93 -10.70
N PHE A 283 6.99 -19.52 -10.76
CA PHE A 283 6.15 -19.49 -11.95
C PHE A 283 5.82 -18.05 -12.36
N LEU A 284 5.32 -17.22 -11.43
CA LEU A 284 4.93 -15.84 -11.75
C LEU A 284 6.11 -14.96 -12.17
N ARG A 285 7.33 -15.25 -11.70
CA ARG A 285 8.56 -14.53 -12.13
C ARG A 285 9.03 -14.96 -13.52
N THR A 286 8.86 -16.23 -13.85
CA THR A 286 9.23 -16.78 -15.15
C THR A 286 8.22 -16.35 -16.22
N PHE A 287 6.94 -16.55 -15.93
CA PHE A 287 5.80 -16.17 -16.75
C PHE A 287 5.15 -14.92 -16.16
N SER A 288 5.88 -13.81 -16.20
CA SER A 288 5.39 -12.54 -15.67
C SER A 288 4.24 -12.00 -16.51
N ALA A 289 3.40 -11.15 -15.91
CA ALA A 289 2.27 -10.53 -16.60
C ALA A 289 2.69 -9.61 -17.78
N GLN A 290 3.98 -9.32 -17.92
CA GLN A 290 4.56 -8.61 -19.08
C GLN A 290 4.95 -9.56 -20.20
N LYS A 291 5.57 -10.69 -19.84
CA LYS A 291 6.15 -11.62 -20.82
C LYS A 291 5.11 -12.57 -21.37
N GLU A 292 4.30 -13.15 -20.49
CA GLU A 292 3.32 -14.18 -20.82
C GLU A 292 1.99 -13.86 -20.10
N PRO A 293 1.28 -12.79 -20.52
CA PRO A 293 0.09 -12.28 -19.83
C PRO A 293 -1.02 -13.34 -19.72
N PHE A 294 -1.18 -14.19 -20.74
CA PHE A 294 -2.18 -15.26 -20.74
C PHE A 294 -1.87 -16.32 -19.66
N LEU A 295 -0.66 -16.89 -19.66
CA LEU A 295 -0.25 -17.91 -18.68
C LEU A 295 -0.28 -17.35 -17.25
N HIS A 296 0.22 -16.13 -17.08
CA HIS A 296 0.20 -15.44 -15.80
C HIS A 296 -1.23 -15.31 -15.28
N GLU A 297 -2.14 -14.76 -16.09
CA GLU A 297 -3.52 -14.55 -15.68
C GLU A 297 -4.25 -15.86 -15.40
N PHE A 298 -4.07 -16.87 -16.27
CA PHE A 298 -4.61 -18.21 -16.06
C PHE A 298 -4.20 -18.76 -14.69
N ARG A 299 -2.89 -18.73 -14.39
CA ARG A 299 -2.36 -19.30 -13.14
C ARG A 299 -2.86 -18.55 -11.91
N VAL A 300 -2.94 -17.22 -11.97
CA VAL A 300 -3.47 -16.40 -10.87
C VAL A 300 -4.96 -16.69 -10.64
N ARG A 301 -5.75 -16.89 -11.71
CA ARG A 301 -7.17 -17.25 -11.61
C ARG A 301 -7.36 -18.63 -10.99
N VAL A 302 -6.59 -19.64 -11.43
CA VAL A 302 -6.59 -20.98 -10.82
C VAL A 302 -6.23 -20.91 -9.33
N PHE A 303 -5.14 -20.22 -8.99
CA PHE A 303 -4.72 -20.06 -7.60
C PHE A 303 -5.81 -19.40 -6.75
N ARG A 304 -6.42 -18.32 -7.25
CA ARG A 304 -7.51 -17.64 -6.54
C ARG A 304 -8.73 -18.54 -6.36
N ARG A 305 -9.16 -19.23 -7.42
CA ARG A 305 -10.29 -20.16 -7.40
C ARG A 305 -10.09 -21.20 -6.30
N ASP A 306 -8.95 -21.86 -6.29
CA ASP A 306 -8.65 -22.95 -5.38
C ASP A 306 -8.48 -22.46 -3.93
N GLN A 307 -7.81 -21.31 -3.73
CA GLN A 307 -7.72 -20.68 -2.41
C GLN A 307 -9.10 -20.30 -1.85
N LYS A 308 -10.00 -19.78 -2.68
CA LYS A 308 -11.35 -19.42 -2.24
C LYS A 308 -12.20 -20.64 -1.91
N LEU A 309 -12.05 -21.73 -2.64
CA LEU A 309 -12.68 -23.01 -2.29
C LEU A 309 -12.16 -23.54 -0.96
N LEU A 310 -10.84 -23.53 -0.72
CA LEU A 310 -10.25 -23.90 0.57
C LEU A 310 -10.75 -23.00 1.70
N GLU A 311 -10.89 -21.71 1.45
CA GLU A 311 -11.41 -20.73 2.42
C GLU A 311 -12.89 -20.98 2.77
N ALA A 312 -13.68 -21.44 1.80
CA ALA A 312 -15.06 -21.85 2.01
C ALA A 312 -15.14 -23.15 2.84
N ASN A 313 -14.36 -24.16 2.48
CA ASN A 313 -14.38 -25.48 3.14
C ASN A 313 -13.95 -25.43 4.61
N LYS A 314 -13.11 -24.45 4.99
CA LYS A 314 -12.72 -24.21 6.39
C LYS A 314 -13.83 -23.61 7.25
N ARG A 315 -14.96 -23.20 6.68
CA ARG A 315 -16.04 -22.51 7.38
C ARG A 315 -17.28 -23.39 7.44
N LEU A 316 -17.90 -23.43 8.62
CA LEU A 316 -19.11 -24.22 8.86
C LEU A 316 -20.27 -23.70 8.00
N ASN A 317 -20.72 -22.46 8.20
CA ASN A 317 -21.75 -21.78 7.39
C ASN A 317 -21.67 -20.24 7.56
N GLY A 318 -22.36 -19.50 6.70
CA GLY A 318 -22.58 -18.06 6.82
C GLY A 318 -21.99 -17.21 5.67
N PRO A 319 -22.15 -15.88 5.73
CA PRO A 319 -21.94 -14.99 4.57
C PRO A 319 -20.49 -14.98 4.06
N LYS A 320 -19.51 -15.28 4.91
CA LYS A 320 -18.11 -15.41 4.49
C LYS A 320 -17.85 -16.69 3.69
N LYS A 321 -18.54 -17.78 4.01
CA LYS A 321 -18.48 -19.05 3.27
C LYS A 321 -19.11 -18.85 1.89
N GLU A 322 -20.34 -18.35 1.86
CA GLU A 322 -21.09 -18.04 0.62
C GLU A 322 -20.29 -17.13 -0.32
N LYS A 323 -19.70 -16.05 0.21
CA LYS A 323 -18.87 -15.14 -0.59
C LYS A 323 -17.61 -15.82 -1.15
N ALA A 324 -17.01 -16.74 -0.40
CA ALA A 324 -15.85 -17.50 -0.85
C ALA A 324 -16.24 -18.55 -1.92
N GLN A 325 -17.35 -19.25 -1.73
CA GLN A 325 -17.91 -20.20 -2.71
C GLN A 325 -18.28 -19.50 -4.02
N LEU A 326 -19.02 -18.38 -3.93
CA LEU A 326 -19.34 -17.53 -5.08
C LEU A 326 -18.07 -17.13 -5.83
N ALA A 327 -17.05 -16.64 -5.11
CA ALA A 327 -15.79 -16.24 -5.74
C ALA A 327 -15.11 -17.42 -6.45
N ALA A 328 -15.01 -18.59 -5.81
CA ALA A 328 -14.41 -19.77 -6.40
C ALA A 328 -15.18 -20.22 -7.65
N PHE A 329 -16.50 -20.34 -7.55
CA PHE A 329 -17.36 -20.77 -8.65
C PHE A 329 -17.30 -19.82 -9.84
N ARG A 330 -17.37 -18.50 -9.62
CA ARG A 330 -17.30 -17.50 -10.71
C ARG A 330 -15.93 -17.44 -11.37
N GLU A 331 -14.83 -17.60 -10.63
CA GLU A 331 -13.49 -17.74 -11.24
C GLU A 331 -13.40 -19.01 -12.08
N ASN A 332 -14.01 -20.12 -11.67
CA ASN A 332 -14.08 -21.34 -12.47
C ASN A 332 -14.82 -21.11 -13.79
N LEU A 333 -15.98 -20.44 -13.75
CA LEU A 333 -16.75 -20.11 -14.97
C LEU A 333 -15.96 -19.20 -15.93
N PHE A 334 -15.15 -18.26 -15.42
CA PHE A 334 -14.26 -17.48 -16.27
C PHE A 334 -13.19 -18.35 -16.94
N LEU A 335 -12.58 -19.29 -16.20
CA LEU A 335 -11.59 -20.23 -16.72
C LEU A 335 -12.21 -21.13 -17.79
N GLU A 336 -13.38 -21.72 -17.55
CA GLU A 336 -14.06 -22.58 -18.51
C GLU A 336 -14.46 -21.84 -19.79
N LYS A 337 -14.94 -20.59 -19.66
CA LYS A 337 -15.45 -19.82 -20.80
C LYS A 337 -14.37 -19.25 -21.71
N TYR A 338 -13.23 -18.83 -21.14
CA TYR A 338 -12.20 -18.10 -21.89
C TYR A 338 -10.86 -18.84 -21.99
N PHE A 339 -10.58 -19.79 -21.10
CA PHE A 339 -9.34 -20.56 -21.07
C PHE A 339 -9.61 -22.06 -21.23
N GLY A 340 -10.70 -22.43 -21.90
CA GLY A 340 -11.26 -23.79 -21.88
C GLY A 340 -10.28 -24.86 -22.36
N ARG A 341 -9.59 -24.65 -23.49
CA ARG A 341 -8.63 -25.66 -24.02
C ARG A 341 -7.45 -25.83 -23.08
N THR A 342 -6.86 -24.73 -22.63
CA THR A 342 -5.74 -24.74 -21.68
C THR A 342 -6.17 -25.40 -20.36
N LEU A 343 -7.35 -25.08 -19.85
CA LEU A 343 -7.88 -25.62 -18.58
C LEU A 343 -8.04 -27.15 -18.65
N GLN A 344 -8.66 -27.65 -19.70
CA GLN A 344 -8.88 -29.09 -19.88
C GLN A 344 -7.56 -29.84 -20.07
N ALA A 345 -6.67 -29.33 -20.92
CA ALA A 345 -5.38 -29.98 -21.17
C ALA A 345 -4.42 -29.90 -19.97
N SER A 346 -4.48 -28.86 -19.14
CA SER A 346 -3.51 -28.65 -18.04
C SER A 346 -3.77 -29.49 -16.80
N GLY A 347 -4.93 -30.14 -16.69
CA GLY A 347 -5.32 -30.89 -15.50
C GLY A 347 -5.81 -30.01 -14.34
N TYR A 348 -6.03 -28.71 -14.56
CA TYR A 348 -6.61 -27.80 -13.58
C TYR A 348 -8.15 -27.71 -13.65
N ALA A 349 -8.78 -28.40 -14.59
CA ALA A 349 -10.23 -28.50 -14.66
C ALA A 349 -10.80 -29.10 -13.36
N TRP A 350 -11.89 -28.52 -12.87
CA TRP A 350 -12.61 -29.12 -11.74
C TRP A 350 -13.37 -30.36 -12.21
N PRO A 351 -13.49 -31.41 -11.37
CA PRO A 351 -14.37 -32.52 -11.65
C PRO A 351 -15.83 -32.06 -11.82
N PRO A 352 -16.60 -32.63 -12.77
CA PRO A 352 -17.99 -32.25 -12.99
C PRO A 352 -18.86 -32.33 -11.72
N GLU A 353 -18.57 -33.28 -10.84
CA GLU A 353 -19.30 -33.50 -9.59
C GLU A 353 -19.17 -32.31 -8.63
N LEU A 354 -17.98 -31.69 -8.58
CA LEU A 354 -17.72 -30.51 -7.75
C LEU A 354 -18.47 -29.28 -8.27
N VAL A 355 -18.52 -29.11 -9.59
CA VAL A 355 -19.27 -28.00 -10.21
C VAL A 355 -20.77 -28.20 -9.95
N ALA A 356 -21.27 -29.43 -10.10
CA ALA A 356 -22.67 -29.78 -9.86
C ALA A 356 -23.07 -29.61 -8.38
N SER A 357 -22.17 -29.87 -7.43
CA SER A 357 -22.47 -29.65 -6.00
C SER A 357 -22.51 -28.18 -5.62
N LEU A 358 -21.68 -27.34 -6.26
CA LEU A 358 -21.60 -25.91 -5.93
C LEU A 358 -22.68 -25.08 -6.62
N ALA A 359 -23.06 -25.41 -7.86
CA ALA A 359 -23.98 -24.59 -8.65
C ALA A 359 -25.32 -24.27 -7.97
N PRO A 360 -26.00 -25.20 -7.26
CA PRO A 360 -27.25 -24.92 -6.57
C PRO A 360 -27.12 -23.96 -5.38
N GLU A 361 -25.93 -23.88 -4.77
CA GLU A 361 -25.67 -23.02 -3.61
C GLU A 361 -25.38 -21.56 -4.02
N ILE A 362 -25.15 -21.30 -5.31
CA ILE A 362 -24.78 -19.98 -5.81
C ILE A 362 -26.00 -19.25 -6.37
N ASP A 363 -26.33 -18.09 -5.79
CA ASP A 363 -27.32 -17.19 -6.36
C ASP A 363 -26.87 -16.73 -7.77
N PRO A 364 -27.65 -17.04 -8.83
CA PRO A 364 -27.32 -16.64 -10.20
C PRO A 364 -27.24 -15.12 -10.38
N LYS A 365 -27.98 -14.35 -9.57
CA LYS A 365 -28.04 -12.89 -9.62
C LYS A 365 -26.96 -12.21 -8.78
N ALA A 366 -26.23 -12.97 -7.95
CA ALA A 366 -25.19 -12.39 -7.11
C ALA A 366 -24.07 -11.79 -7.98
N ALA A 367 -23.85 -10.49 -7.83
CA ALA A 367 -22.81 -9.77 -8.54
C ALA A 367 -21.42 -10.22 -8.07
N TYR A 368 -20.56 -10.54 -9.01
CA TYR A 368 -19.16 -10.86 -8.75
C TYR A 368 -18.23 -9.97 -9.56
N ARG A 369 -17.20 -9.45 -8.90
CA ARG A 369 -16.10 -8.72 -9.53
C ARG A 369 -14.81 -9.45 -9.22
N SER A 370 -14.18 -10.00 -10.25
CA SER A 370 -12.86 -10.59 -10.10
C SER A 370 -11.84 -9.50 -9.75
N PRO A 371 -11.06 -9.65 -8.67
CA PRO A 371 -9.93 -8.79 -8.39
C PRO A 371 -8.68 -9.21 -9.16
N VAL A 372 -8.70 -10.34 -9.88
CA VAL A 372 -7.57 -10.74 -10.73
C VAL A 372 -7.43 -9.70 -11.83
N GLY A 373 -6.21 -9.19 -12.01
CA GLY A 373 -5.94 -8.05 -12.90
C GLY A 373 -6.40 -6.70 -12.35
N ALA A 374 -7.22 -6.64 -11.30
CA ALA A 374 -7.68 -5.38 -10.71
C ALA A 374 -6.54 -4.68 -9.95
N GLY A 375 -6.01 -3.61 -10.53
CA GLY A 375 -5.10 -2.71 -9.84
C GLY A 375 -5.85 -1.58 -9.13
N PHE A 376 -5.16 -0.85 -8.27
CA PHE A 376 -5.60 0.45 -7.81
C PHE A 376 -5.10 1.52 -8.78
N SER A 377 -6.01 2.24 -9.41
CA SER A 377 -5.71 3.54 -10.01
C SER A 377 -6.98 4.38 -10.09
N PRO A 378 -6.95 5.63 -9.60
CA PRO A 378 -8.02 6.59 -9.83
C PRO A 378 -8.02 7.12 -11.26
N PHE A 379 -6.96 6.88 -12.04
CA PHE A 379 -6.79 7.40 -13.41
C PHE A 379 -6.89 6.29 -14.45
N GLN A 380 -7.60 6.58 -15.55
CA GLN A 380 -7.76 5.64 -16.67
C GLN A 380 -6.58 5.67 -17.64
N ASP A 381 -5.92 6.83 -17.76
CA ASP A 381 -4.78 7.01 -18.65
C ASP A 381 -3.72 7.94 -18.03
N GLU A 382 -2.52 7.85 -18.59
CA GLU A 382 -1.35 8.59 -18.11
C GLU A 382 -1.46 10.11 -18.35
N ARG A 383 -2.15 10.56 -19.40
CA ARG A 383 -2.30 11.99 -19.70
C ARG A 383 -3.17 12.66 -18.64
N THR A 384 -4.30 12.03 -18.30
CA THR A 384 -5.22 12.52 -17.26
C THR A 384 -4.54 12.60 -15.89
N LEU A 385 -3.69 11.62 -15.57
CA LEU A 385 -2.83 11.66 -14.37
C LEU A 385 -1.93 12.90 -14.36
N TRP A 386 -1.11 13.10 -15.40
CA TRP A 386 -0.17 14.22 -15.42
C TRP A 386 -0.85 15.58 -15.53
N LEU A 387 -1.94 15.70 -16.28
CA LEU A 387 -2.74 16.93 -16.31
C LEU A 387 -3.25 17.29 -14.91
N THR A 388 -3.72 16.29 -14.16
CA THR A 388 -4.16 16.47 -12.78
C THR A 388 -3.00 16.90 -11.87
N ILE A 389 -1.84 16.24 -11.98
CA ILE A 389 -0.64 16.62 -11.21
C ILE A 389 -0.20 18.05 -11.55
N LEU A 390 -0.10 18.39 -12.83
CA LEU A 390 0.31 19.73 -13.28
C LEU A 390 -0.66 20.81 -12.80
N LEU A 391 -1.97 20.54 -12.84
CA LEU A 391 -2.98 21.45 -12.30
C LEU A 391 -2.80 21.66 -10.78
N LEU A 392 -2.59 20.57 -10.03
CA LEU A 392 -2.33 20.66 -8.58
C LEU A 392 -1.04 21.42 -8.27
N LEU A 393 0.03 21.20 -9.05
CA LEU A 393 1.28 21.94 -8.92
C LEU A 393 1.08 23.43 -9.22
N LEU A 394 0.32 23.77 -10.26
CA LEU A 394 -0.02 25.16 -10.58
C LEU A 394 -0.81 25.82 -9.45
N ILE A 395 -1.80 25.13 -8.88
CA ILE A 395 -2.56 25.59 -7.72
C ILE A 395 -1.62 25.84 -6.53
N LEU A 396 -0.66 24.94 -6.27
CA LEU A 396 0.32 25.13 -5.19
C LEU A 396 1.22 26.35 -5.45
N VAL A 397 1.66 26.57 -6.70
CA VAL A 397 2.45 27.76 -7.07
C VAL A 397 1.64 29.03 -6.83
N ILE A 398 0.41 29.11 -7.34
CA ILE A 398 -0.49 30.26 -7.16
C ILE A 398 -0.76 30.50 -5.68
N ALA A 399 -1.06 29.45 -4.91
CA ALA A 399 -1.26 29.55 -3.47
C ALA A 399 -0.03 30.11 -2.75
N ASN A 400 1.18 29.68 -3.13
CA ASN A 400 2.43 30.20 -2.54
C ASN A 400 2.72 31.65 -2.93
N ILE A 401 2.33 32.07 -4.13
CA ILE A 401 2.45 33.46 -4.60
C ILE A 401 1.48 34.34 -3.81
N ILE A 402 0.18 34.01 -3.81
CA ILE A 402 -0.86 34.75 -3.08
C ILE A 402 -0.52 34.82 -1.60
N TYR A 403 -0.18 33.67 -1.00
CA TYR A 403 0.17 33.63 0.42
C TYR A 403 1.43 34.43 0.74
N GLY A 404 2.40 34.47 -0.17
CA GLY A 404 3.60 35.30 -0.06
C GLY A 404 3.30 36.80 -0.08
N TYR A 405 2.36 37.24 -0.92
CA TYR A 405 1.93 38.65 -1.01
C TYR A 405 0.99 39.08 0.11
N CYS A 406 0.07 38.20 0.53
CA CYS A 406 -0.94 38.53 1.54
C CYS A 406 -0.48 38.30 2.99
N SER A 407 0.67 37.64 3.22
CA SER A 407 1.17 37.44 4.58
C SER A 407 1.65 38.75 5.17
N PRO A 408 1.08 39.23 6.29
CA PRO A 408 1.56 40.44 6.93
C PRO A 408 3.00 40.21 7.41
N SER A 409 3.92 41.06 6.96
CA SER A 409 5.29 41.16 7.45
C SER A 409 5.26 41.52 8.95
N ARG A 410 4.99 40.57 9.84
CA ARG A 410 5.05 40.85 11.28
C ARG A 410 6.52 41.04 11.67
N PRO A 411 6.90 42.20 12.23
CA PRO A 411 8.25 42.38 12.75
C PRO A 411 8.47 41.36 13.85
N GLN A 412 9.63 40.72 13.78
CA GLN A 412 10.06 39.65 14.67
C GLN A 412 10.24 40.21 16.09
N LYS A 413 9.17 40.32 16.88
CA LYS A 413 9.30 40.58 18.33
C LYS A 413 10.05 39.37 18.91
N ARG A 414 11.34 39.57 19.24
CA ARG A 414 12.11 38.62 20.04
C ARG A 414 11.28 38.30 21.30
N PRO A 415 10.95 37.03 21.58
CA PRO A 415 10.36 36.70 22.85
C PRO A 415 11.43 36.95 23.93
N GLU A 416 11.12 37.81 24.90
CA GLU A 416 11.83 37.85 26.17
C GLU A 416 11.85 36.43 26.75
N ARG A 417 13.05 35.86 26.83
CA ARG A 417 13.26 34.55 27.43
C ARG A 417 13.19 34.71 28.94
N LYS A 418 12.11 34.26 29.57
CA LYS A 418 12.24 33.70 30.92
C LYS A 418 12.86 32.30 30.82
N PRO A 419 13.89 31.97 31.62
CA PRO A 419 14.45 30.62 31.65
C PRO A 419 13.40 29.63 32.19
N SER A 420 13.10 28.59 31.43
CA SER A 420 12.33 27.42 31.90
C SER A 420 13.31 26.39 32.40
N PRO A 421 13.20 25.90 33.66
CA PRO A 421 14.09 24.90 34.21
C PRO A 421 13.49 23.50 34.06
N TYR A 422 13.08 23.08 32.86
CA TYR A 422 12.68 21.70 32.56
C TYR A 422 12.86 21.42 31.07
#